data_AF-A0A1Q7AZA5-F1
#
_entry.id   AF-A0A1Q7AZA5-F1
#
_cell.length_a   1.000
_cell.length_b   1.000
_cell.length_c   1.000
_cell.angle_alpha   90.00
_cell.angle_beta   90.00
_cell.angle_gamma   90.00
#
_symmetry.space_group_name_H-M   'P 1'
#
loop_
_entity.id
_entity.type
_entity.pdbx_description
1 polymer ?
#
loop_
_entity_poly.entity_id
_entity_poly.type
_entity_poly.pdbx_seq_one_letter_code
_entity_poly.pdbx_strand_id
1 'polypeptide(L)' 'MHLLLAAGCAALDGWQNNQMAGALFITERTVAAHVEHVMAKLDTATRTRTAVRAPRQGLYVPRALSRLGSAAAA' A
#
# COMPACT_ATOMS: atom_id res chain seq x y z
N MET A 1 -12.70 -7.10 0.32
CA MET A 1 -11.46 -7.18 -0.49
C MET A 1 -11.02 -5.86 -1.14
N HIS A 2 -11.72 -4.73 -0.97
CA HIS A 2 -11.30 -3.43 -1.52
C HIS A 2 -10.21 -2.67 -0.72
N LEU A 3 -9.95 -3.06 0.54
CA LEU A 3 -8.94 -2.40 1.40
C LEU A 3 -7.49 -2.66 0.97
N LEU A 4 -7.22 -3.75 0.25
CA LEU A 4 -5.84 -4.12 -0.13
C LEU A 4 -5.20 -3.16 -1.13
N LEU A 5 -5.98 -2.53 -2.03
CA LEU A 5 -5.43 -1.61 -3.03
C LEU A 5 -4.99 -0.28 -2.39
N ALA A 6 -5.80 0.28 -1.49
CA ALA A 6 -5.51 1.54 -0.83
C ALA A 6 -4.46 1.40 0.29
N ALA A 7 -4.50 0.31 1.07
CA ALA A 7 -3.49 0.04 2.09
C ALA A 7 -2.12 -0.31 1.46
N GLY A 8 -2.12 -0.99 0.30
CA GLY A 8 -0.91 -1.19 -0.50
C GLY A 8 -0.27 0.14 -0.90
N CYS A 9 -1.05 1.08 -1.46
CA CYS A 9 -0.62 2.45 -1.83
C CYS A 9 0.23 3.11 -0.74
N ALA A 10 -0.29 3.18 0.48
CA ALA A 10 0.37 3.91 1.56
C ALA A 10 1.47 3.07 2.25
N ALA A 11 1.33 1.74 2.29
CA ALA A 11 2.35 0.85 2.82
C ALA A 11 3.67 0.99 2.05
N LEU A 12 3.61 1.12 0.72
CA LEU A 12 4.82 1.10 -0.12
C LEU A 12 5.38 2.49 -0.43
N ASP A 13 4.56 3.54 -0.40
CA ASP A 13 4.98 4.94 -0.57
C ASP A 13 5.61 5.56 0.72
N GLY A 14 5.86 4.75 1.76
CA GLY A 14 6.58 5.18 2.97
C GLY A 14 5.74 5.81 4.09
N TRP A 15 4.41 5.66 4.08
CA TRP A 15 3.56 6.30 5.09
C TRP A 15 3.59 5.59 6.44
N GLN A 16 3.63 6.31 7.55
CA GLN A 16 3.50 5.69 8.86
C GLN A 16 2.08 5.18 9.13
N ASN A 17 1.92 4.23 10.07
CA ASN A 17 0.62 3.61 10.35
C ASN A 17 -0.45 4.64 10.76
N ASN A 18 -0.06 5.71 11.44
CA ASN A 18 -0.91 6.85 11.79
C ASN A 18 -1.44 7.63 10.57
N GLN A 19 -0.62 7.85 9.54
CA GLN A 19 -1.01 8.53 8.31
C GLN A 19 -2.01 7.69 7.51
N MET A 20 -1.78 6.38 7.46
CA MET A 20 -2.70 5.41 6.87
C MET A 20 -4.03 5.35 7.62
N ALA A 21 -3.98 5.30 8.95
CA ALA A 21 -5.14 5.31 9.83
C ALA A 21 -6.00 6.56 9.59
N GLY A 22 -5.38 7.74 9.54
CA GLY A 22 -6.06 9.00 9.27
C GLY A 22 -6.70 9.07 7.88
N ALA A 23 -6.02 8.57 6.85
CA ALA A 23 -6.56 8.60 5.48
C ALA A 23 -7.68 7.58 5.23
N LEU A 24 -7.66 6.45 5.95
CA LEU A 24 -8.64 5.38 5.82
C LEU A 24 -9.75 5.45 6.89
N PHE A 25 -9.67 6.40 7.82
CA PHE A 25 -10.56 6.53 9.00
C PHE A 25 -10.65 5.23 9.82
N ILE A 26 -9.53 4.52 9.97
CA ILE A 26 -9.41 3.29 10.76
C ILE A 26 -8.34 3.44 11.82
N THR A 27 -8.23 2.48 12.74
CA THR A 27 -7.18 2.52 13.78
C THR A 27 -5.82 2.06 13.24
N GLU A 28 -4.73 2.55 13.85
CA GLU A 28 -3.36 2.11 13.53
C GLU A 28 -3.17 0.60 13.69
N ARG A 29 -3.85 -0.01 14.67
CA ARG A 29 -3.84 -1.47 14.88
C ARG A 29 -4.44 -2.22 13.70
N THR A 30 -5.53 -1.69 13.13
CA THR A 30 -6.16 -2.25 11.93
C THR A 30 -5.24 -2.14 10.72
N VAL A 31 -4.55 -1.00 10.58
CA VAL A 31 -3.53 -0.82 9.55
C VAL A 31 -2.39 -1.82 9.70
N ALA A 32 -1.86 -2.00 10.92
CA ALA A 32 -0.76 -2.95 11.18
C ALA A 32 -1.15 -4.38 10.76
N ALA A 33 -2.33 -4.84 11.15
CA ALA A 33 -2.84 -6.16 10.75
C ALA A 33 -3.01 -6.29 9.23
N HIS A 34 -3.40 -5.22 8.53
CA HIS A 34 -3.46 -5.21 7.07
C HIS A 34 -2.07 -5.30 6.43
N VAL A 35 -1.09 -4.56 6.96
CA VAL A 35 0.30 -4.61 6.46
C VAL A 35 0.91 -5.98 6.68
N GLU A 36 0.73 -6.59 7.85
CA GLU A 36 1.20 -7.95 8.15
C GLU A 36 0.60 -8.99 7.20
N HIS A 37 -0.71 -8.93 6.93
CA HIS A 37 -1.34 -9.82 5.95
C HIS A 37 -0.81 -9.62 4.53
N VAL A 38 -0.54 -8.38 4.11
CA VAL A 38 0.07 -8.08 2.80
C VAL A 38 1.48 -8.67 2.74
N MET A 39 2.28 -8.47 3.78
CA MET A 39 3.63 -9.02 3.91
C MET A 39 3.64 -10.54 3.83
N ALA A 40 2.71 -11.20 4.52
CA ALA A 40 2.53 -12.65 4.49
C ALA A 40 2.15 -13.16 3.09
N LYS A 41 1.20 -12.49 2.42
CA LYS A 41 0.79 -12.86 1.05
C LYS A 41 1.89 -12.68 0.01
N LEU A 42 2.76 -11.70 0.22
CA LEU A 42 3.89 -11.42 -0.65
C LEU A 42 5.16 -12.19 -0.23
N ASP A 43 5.08 -12.99 0.84
CA ASP A 43 6.21 -13.73 1.39
C ASP A 43 7.42 -12.80 1.64
N THR A 44 7.17 -11.70 2.36
CA THR A 44 8.19 -10.68 2.64
C THR A 44 8.28 -10.39 4.13
N ALA A 45 9.51 -10.38 4.66
CA ALA A 45 9.76 -10.16 6.08
C ALA A 45 9.82 -8.67 6.48
N THR A 46 9.97 -7.76 5.51
CA THR A 46 10.09 -6.33 5.78
C THR A 46 9.29 -5.51 4.79
N ARG A 47 8.76 -4.39 5.27
CA ARG A 47 7.99 -3.43 4.50
C ARG A 47 8.72 -2.93 3.24
N THR A 48 10.03 -2.73 3.32
CA THR A 48 10.86 -2.35 2.17
C THR A 48 10.92 -3.47 1.12
N ARG A 49 11.05 -4.73 1.52
CA ARG A 49 11.01 -5.86 0.58
C ARG A 49 9.64 -6.00 -0.07
N THR A 50 8.58 -5.75 0.69
CA THR A 50 7.21 -5.67 0.17
C THR A 50 7.07 -4.58 -0.88
N ALA A 51 7.63 -3.38 -0.63
CA ALA A 51 7.62 -2.24 -1.56
C ALA A 51 8.28 -2.54 -2.89
N VAL A 52 9.37 -3.32 -2.87
CA VAL A 52 10.08 -3.73 -4.08
C VAL A 52 9.38 -4.90 -4.80
N ARG A 53 8.78 -5.84 -4.06
CA ARG A 53 8.20 -7.08 -4.61
C ARG A 53 6.78 -6.88 -5.15
N ALA A 54 5.95 -6.07 -4.51
CA ALA A 54 4.55 -5.87 -4.90
C ALA A 54 4.36 -5.31 -6.33
N PRO A 55 5.07 -4.27 -6.80
CA PRO A 55 4.94 -3.79 -8.18
C PRO A 55 5.41 -4.84 -9.20
N ARG A 56 6.43 -5.65 -8.84
CA ARG A 56 6.90 -6.74 -9.71
C ARG A 56 5.87 -7.85 -9.89
N GLN A 57 4.95 -8.01 -8.94
CA GLN A 57 3.85 -8.96 -9.05
C GLN A 57 2.59 -8.34 -9.68
N GLY A 58 2.63 -7.08 -10.12
CA GLY A 58 1.47 -6.38 -10.68
C GLY A 58 0.39 -6.07 -9.64
N LEU A 59 0.69 -6.23 -8.35
CA LEU A 59 -0.26 -6.06 -7.24
C LEU A 59 -0.27 -4.63 -6.69
N TYR A 60 0.52 -3.74 -7.30
CA TYR A 60 0.72 -2.38 -6.83
C TYR A 60 1.00 -1.41 -7.98
N VAL A 61 0.33 -0.25 -7.94
CA VAL A 61 0.64 0.89 -8.79
C VAL A 61 1.08 2.05 -7.90
N PRO A 62 2.33 2.54 -8.02
CA PRO A 62 2.80 3.73 -7.30
C PRO A 62 1.86 4.92 -7.51
N ARG A 63 1.59 5.69 -6.44
CA ARG A 63 0.69 6.87 -6.53
C ARG A 63 1.19 7.91 -7.52
N ALA A 64 2.50 8.03 -7.69
CA ALA A 64 3.10 8.90 -8.71
C ALA A 64 2.64 8.51 -10.12
N LEU A 65 2.56 7.22 -10.41
CA LEU A 65 2.15 6.72 -11.73
C LEU A 65 0.62 6.80 -11.93
N SER A 66 -0.18 6.61 -10.88
CA SER A 66 -1.64 6.77 -10.99
C SER A 66 -2.06 8.22 -11.23
N ARG A 67 -1.32 9.20 -10.71
CA ARG A 67 -1.54 10.63 -11.00
C ARG A 67 -1.19 11.00 -12.44
N LEU A 68 -0.11 10.44 -12.99
CA LEU A 68 0.28 10.69 -14.38
C LEU A 68 -0.75 10.12 -15.36
N GLY A 69 -1.33 8.95 -15.06
CA GLY A 69 -2.43 8.40 -15.86
C GLY A 69 -3.71 9.24 -15.84
N SER A 70 -4.02 9.87 -14.70
CA SER A 70 -5.15 10.80 -14.58
C SER A 70 -4.90 12.14 -15.28
N ALA A 71 -3.65 12.60 -15.35
CA ALA A 71 -3.30 13.86 -16.01
C ALA A 71 -3.20 13.73 -17.54
N ALA A 72 -2.90 12.54 -18.05
CA ALA A 72 -2.86 12.26 -19.49
C ALA A 72 -4.26 12.01 -20.11
N ALA A 73 -5.30 11.87 -19.29
CA ALA A 73 -6.68 11.61 -19.71
C ALA A 73 -7.58 12.87 -19.72
N ALA A 74 -7.01 14.05 -19.47
CA ALA A 74 -7.67 15.36 -19.49
C ALA A 74 -7.05 16.24 -20.58
#